data_AF-A0A847YQU7-F1
#
_entry.id   AF-A0A847YQU7-F1
#
_cell.length_a   1.000
_cell.length_b   1.000
_cell.length_c   1.000
_cell.angle_alpha   90.00
_cell.angle_beta   90.00
_cell.angle_gamma   90.00
#
_symmetry.space_group_name_H-M   'P 1'
#
loop_
_entity.id
_entity.type
_entity.pdbx_description
1 polymer ?
#
loop_
_entity_poly.entity_id
_entity_poly.type
_entity_poly.pdbx_seq_one_letter_code
_entity_poly.pdbx_strand_id
1 'polypeptide(L)'
;MLLCGLVVLAAAGAVQTAAAAALPALGEPRKLVEQQHGPAYIVQEDKIHFYTDQQWRELGRKRAKAYGYPLPVREMNSTLWVEYDAQERMATQMVILDGNIKIRNFERYFPGLYADLIANDSAAAVIRSYPRDQFAVGIRSGQASERWVRFFFTNDDPTCLNMHSRIQGFEITEGPPRTIAGPDKTKKIVGCRFNGELGEFPADGTWHRADNYFRPGLYFSERLIPRRGTDIVVIHHAAMPITTSRDDIQDLHLSNGWAGVGYHKLVFADGSVADGRPEQMVGAHAFGANRRSLGIVLVGDFNRERPNSVQLESAARLTLELLKKYRLPVEKVLPHRAVNTDTDCPGRLFPWAEFVQRLRREMKE
;
A
#
# COMPACT_ATOMS: atom_id res chain seq x y z
N MET A 1 8.16 -20.79 18.74
CA MET A 1 7.17 -20.83 19.85
C MET A 1 7.70 -19.99 21.00
N LEU A 2 6.77 -19.46 21.83
CA LEU A 2 6.86 -18.32 22.77
C LEU A 2 6.88 -16.96 22.04
N LEU A 3 5.80 -16.18 21.88
CA LEU A 3 4.65 -15.90 22.77
C LEU A 3 5.11 -15.48 24.18
N CYS A 4 5.38 -14.19 24.34
CA CYS A 4 5.42 -13.53 25.64
C CYS A 4 4.71 -12.17 25.55
N GLY A 5 3.51 -12.13 26.15
CA GLY A 5 2.90 -10.98 26.81
C GLY A 5 2.87 -9.65 26.06
N LEU A 6 1.87 -9.49 25.19
CA LEU A 6 1.32 -8.18 24.85
C LEU A 6 0.72 -7.59 26.14
N VAL A 7 1.41 -6.67 26.82
CA VAL A 7 0.80 -5.81 27.83
C VAL A 7 0.25 -4.59 27.09
N VAL A 8 -1.02 -4.66 26.71
CA VAL A 8 -1.79 -3.51 26.22
C VAL A 8 -2.16 -2.68 27.45
N LEU A 9 -1.36 -1.67 27.75
CA LEU A 9 -1.76 -0.57 28.61
C LEU A 9 -2.43 0.48 27.72
N ALA A 10 -3.75 0.38 27.62
CA ALA A 10 -4.59 1.38 26.98
C ALA A 10 -4.60 2.66 27.83
N ALA A 11 -3.74 3.61 27.51
CA ALA A 11 -3.91 4.98 27.97
C ALA A 11 -4.84 5.71 26.99
N ALA A 12 -6.12 5.78 27.36
CA ALA A 12 -7.12 6.57 26.66
C ALA A 12 -6.80 8.07 26.85
N GLY A 13 -6.31 8.72 25.79
CA GLY A 13 -6.13 10.16 25.69
C GLY A 13 -6.68 10.65 24.36
N ALA A 14 -7.44 11.74 24.40
CA ALA A 14 -8.26 12.25 23.31
C ALA A 14 -7.53 12.33 21.94
N VAL A 15 -8.13 11.72 20.93
CA VAL A 15 -7.67 11.76 19.53
C VAL A 15 -7.99 13.14 18.96
N GLN A 16 -7.04 14.07 19.04
CA GLN A 16 -6.97 15.15 18.06
C GLN A 16 -6.50 14.53 16.75
N THR A 17 -7.29 14.66 15.69
CA THR A 17 -6.91 14.26 14.33
C THR A 17 -5.76 15.14 13.86
N ALA A 18 -4.54 14.76 14.23
CA ALA A 18 -3.32 15.40 13.78
C ALA A 18 -3.07 15.06 12.30
N ALA A 19 -2.52 16.03 11.56
CA ALA A 19 -1.90 15.79 10.26
C ALA A 19 -0.90 14.61 10.36
N ALA A 20 -0.60 13.96 9.24
CA ALA A 20 0.36 12.85 9.21
C ALA A 20 1.64 13.24 9.98
N ALA A 21 1.94 12.53 11.07
CA ALA A 21 3.05 12.88 11.94
C ALA A 21 4.35 12.73 11.14
N ALA A 22 5.06 13.82 10.91
CA ALA A 22 6.41 13.78 10.39
C ALA A 22 7.27 13.03 11.41
N LEU A 23 7.97 11.99 10.98
CA LEU A 23 8.91 11.28 11.86
C LEU A 23 10.09 12.21 12.16
N PRO A 24 10.59 12.22 13.41
CA PRO A 24 11.82 12.93 13.72
C PRO A 24 12.98 12.38 12.91
N ALA A 25 13.92 13.24 12.55
CA ALA A 25 15.09 12.84 11.80
C ALA A 25 16.14 12.16 12.70
N LEU A 26 16.88 11.21 12.13
CA LEU A 26 18.08 10.70 12.80
C LEU A 26 19.05 11.86 13.07
N GLY A 27 19.74 11.80 14.21
CA GLY A 27 20.63 12.85 14.71
C GLY A 27 19.94 13.97 15.49
N GLU A 28 18.60 14.00 15.55
CA GLU A 28 17.88 14.97 16.37
C GLU A 28 18.18 14.80 17.88
N PRO A 29 18.35 15.90 18.64
CA PRO A 29 18.57 15.82 20.08
C PRO A 29 17.33 15.29 20.82
N ARG A 30 17.54 14.46 21.84
CA ARG A 30 16.48 13.90 22.70
C ARG A 30 15.49 14.94 23.21
N LYS A 31 15.99 16.10 23.63
CA LYS A 31 15.16 17.20 24.13
C LYS A 31 14.13 17.68 23.09
N LEU A 32 14.49 17.68 21.80
CA LEU A 32 13.59 18.07 20.72
C LEU A 32 12.52 17.00 20.50
N VAL A 33 12.91 15.73 20.53
CA VAL A 33 11.98 14.59 20.44
C VAL A 33 10.95 14.64 21.58
N GLU A 34 11.41 14.86 22.81
CA GLU A 34 10.54 14.98 23.99
C GLU A 34 9.65 16.22 23.95
N GLN A 35 10.08 17.30 23.29
CA GLN A 35 9.26 18.48 23.06
C GLN A 35 8.13 18.19 22.05
N GLN A 36 8.39 17.37 21.04
CA GLN A 36 7.42 17.03 19.98
C GLN A 36 6.44 15.94 20.42
N HIS A 37 6.92 14.91 21.12
CA HIS A 37 6.14 13.70 21.44
C HIS A 37 5.78 13.56 22.92
N GLY A 38 6.20 14.50 23.76
CA GLY A 38 6.12 14.37 25.21
C GLY A 38 7.22 13.47 25.79
N PRO A 39 7.24 13.26 27.11
CA PRO A 39 8.22 12.39 27.74
C PRO A 39 8.02 10.93 27.29
N ALA A 40 9.11 10.17 27.28
CA ALA A 40 9.01 8.72 27.10
C ALA A 40 8.07 8.14 28.15
N TYR A 41 7.12 7.31 27.74
CA TYR A 41 6.16 6.67 28.67
C TYR A 41 6.59 5.25 29.04
N ILE A 42 7.47 4.67 28.24
CA ILE A 42 8.06 3.35 28.43
C ILE A 42 9.54 3.41 28.06
N VAL A 43 10.36 2.62 28.75
CA VAL A 43 11.78 2.48 28.46
C VAL A 43 12.16 1.02 28.45
N GLN A 44 13.20 0.71 27.70
CA GLN A 44 13.79 -0.62 27.59
C GLN A 44 15.20 -0.58 28.19
N GLU A 45 15.45 -1.34 29.24
CA GLU A 45 16.78 -1.42 29.88
C GLU A 45 17.73 -2.29 29.06
N ASP A 46 17.24 -3.44 28.60
CA ASP A 46 18.00 -4.43 27.84
C ASP A 46 17.11 -5.15 26.82
N LYS A 47 17.47 -6.34 26.34
CA LYS A 47 16.68 -7.04 25.31
C LYS A 47 15.27 -7.46 25.74
N ILE A 48 15.00 -7.60 27.03
CA ILE A 48 13.76 -8.21 27.53
C ILE A 48 13.07 -7.41 28.64
N HIS A 49 13.78 -6.50 29.32
CA HIS A 49 13.22 -5.74 30.43
C HIS A 49 12.69 -4.37 29.98
N PHE A 50 11.42 -4.12 30.32
CA PHE A 50 10.70 -2.90 30.01
C PHE A 50 10.09 -2.30 31.28
N TYR A 51 10.11 -0.99 31.36
CA TYR A 51 9.62 -0.24 32.52
C TYR A 51 8.79 0.95 32.05
N THR A 52 7.75 1.29 32.79
CA THR A 52 7.13 2.61 32.65
C THR A 52 8.12 3.69 33.11
N ASP A 53 7.93 4.93 32.67
CA ASP A 53 8.76 6.06 33.12
C ASP A 53 8.79 6.20 34.65
N GLN A 54 7.65 5.98 35.32
CA GLN A 54 7.59 6.00 36.78
C GLN A 54 8.47 4.91 37.40
N GLN A 55 8.31 3.65 36.98
CA GLN A 55 9.10 2.52 37.48
C GLN A 55 10.59 2.76 37.26
N TRP A 56 10.96 3.32 36.11
CA TRP A 56 12.35 3.61 35.77
C TRP A 56 12.99 4.64 36.71
N ARG A 57 12.25 5.70 37.04
CA ARG A 57 12.70 6.73 37.99
C ARG A 57 12.86 6.18 39.40
N GLU A 58 11.93 5.33 39.85
CA GLU A 58 11.96 4.68 41.16
C GLU A 58 13.18 3.75 41.32
N LEU A 59 13.63 3.10 40.23
CA LEU A 59 14.84 2.28 40.22
C LEU A 59 16.14 3.10 40.29
N GLY A 60 16.08 4.44 40.22
CA GLY A 60 17.25 5.32 40.28
C GLY A 60 18.22 5.18 39.09
N ARG A 61 17.77 4.57 37.99
CA ARG A 61 18.59 4.33 36.78
C ARG A 61 18.69 5.61 35.95
N LYS A 62 19.89 5.90 35.43
CA LYS A 62 20.16 7.16 34.70
C LYS A 62 19.97 7.05 33.17
N ARG A 63 20.17 5.87 32.59
CA ARG A 63 20.13 5.67 31.13
C ARG A 63 19.54 4.32 30.78
N ALA A 64 18.54 4.33 29.90
CA ALA A 64 17.97 3.15 29.30
C ALA A 64 18.63 2.88 27.94
N LYS A 65 18.43 1.66 27.42
CA LYS A 65 18.88 1.31 26.07
C LYS A 65 18.02 1.99 25.01
N ALA A 66 16.70 1.92 25.16
CA ALA A 66 15.75 2.55 24.25
C ALA A 66 14.59 3.21 25.01
N TYR A 67 13.96 4.19 24.36
CA TYR A 67 12.90 5.02 24.91
C TYR A 67 11.69 4.99 23.97
N GLY A 68 10.51 4.72 24.50
CA GLY A 68 9.26 4.66 23.76
C GLY A 68 8.41 5.91 23.96
N TYR A 69 8.08 6.55 22.84
CA TYR A 69 7.30 7.79 22.75
C TYR A 69 5.95 7.53 22.07
N PRO A 70 4.87 8.20 22.48
CA PRO A 70 3.60 8.12 21.76
C PRO A 70 3.75 8.76 20.37
N LEU A 71 3.29 8.06 19.34
CA LEU A 71 3.27 8.54 17.97
C LEU A 71 1.87 8.30 17.38
N PRO A 72 0.89 9.19 17.63
CA PRO A 72 -0.41 9.09 16.96
C PRO A 72 -0.26 9.45 15.49
N VAL A 73 -0.64 8.54 14.59
CA VAL A 73 -0.61 8.75 13.14
C VAL A 73 -2.03 8.66 12.59
N ARG A 74 -2.68 9.81 12.43
CA ARG A 74 -4.12 9.90 12.07
C ARG A 74 -4.98 9.07 13.04
N GLU A 75 -5.66 8.04 12.54
CA GLU A 75 -6.53 7.12 13.30
C GLU A 75 -5.75 5.97 13.99
N MET A 76 -4.43 5.90 13.81
CA MET A 76 -3.59 4.79 14.28
C MET A 76 -2.78 5.21 15.50
N ASN A 77 -2.84 4.42 16.58
CA ASN A 77 -1.86 4.55 17.64
C ASN A 77 -0.55 3.92 17.18
N SER A 78 0.59 4.47 17.57
CA SER A 78 1.87 3.82 17.34
C SER A 78 2.88 4.25 18.38
N THR A 79 3.93 3.46 18.54
CA THR A 79 5.03 3.76 19.46
C THR A 79 6.29 4.02 18.65
N LEU A 80 6.88 5.18 18.87
CA LEU A 80 8.20 5.52 18.39
C LEU A 80 9.23 5.10 19.43
N TRP A 81 9.98 4.05 19.15
CA TRP A 81 11.14 3.62 19.92
C TRP A 81 12.40 4.30 19.41
N VAL A 82 13.18 4.89 20.30
CA VAL A 82 14.42 5.59 19.97
C VAL A 82 15.57 5.06 20.81
N GLU A 83 16.70 4.75 20.18
CA GLU A 83 17.98 4.63 20.87
C GLU A 83 18.80 5.91 20.66
N TYR A 84 19.33 6.46 21.75
CA TYR A 84 20.16 7.67 21.73
C TYR A 84 21.65 7.32 21.87
N ASP A 85 22.50 8.05 21.16
CA ASP A 85 23.95 7.96 21.31
C ASP A 85 24.46 8.59 22.63
N ALA A 86 25.77 8.66 22.82
CA ALA A 86 26.36 9.23 24.04
C ALA A 86 26.14 10.74 24.19
N GLN A 87 25.79 11.43 23.09
CA GLN A 87 25.50 12.85 23.01
C GLN A 87 23.99 13.15 23.05
N GLU A 88 23.18 12.15 23.41
CA GLU A 88 21.71 12.21 23.42
C GLU A 88 21.11 12.59 22.07
N ARG A 89 21.74 12.17 20.97
CA ARG A 89 21.20 12.31 19.61
C ARG A 89 20.62 10.99 19.13
N MET A 90 19.51 11.07 18.41
CA MET A 90 18.79 9.91 17.88
C MET A 90 19.70 9.10 16.96
N ALA A 91 20.07 7.89 17.36
CA ALA A 91 20.92 7.00 16.58
C ALA A 91 20.10 6.01 15.74
N THR A 92 19.00 5.52 16.31
CA THR A 92 18.04 4.63 15.63
C THR A 92 16.63 5.04 15.99
N GLN A 93 15.69 4.74 15.11
CA GLN A 93 14.26 4.82 15.44
C GLN A 93 13.52 3.60 14.91
N MET A 94 12.60 3.07 15.71
CA MET A 94 11.71 1.98 15.35
C MET A 94 10.28 2.38 15.63
N VAL A 95 9.42 2.30 14.61
CA VAL A 95 8.00 2.56 14.74
C VAL A 95 7.28 1.23 14.84
N ILE A 96 6.58 1.01 15.95
CA ILE A 96 5.67 -0.12 16.14
C ILE A 96 4.24 0.38 15.94
N LEU A 97 3.52 -0.22 15.01
CA LEU A 97 2.19 0.23 14.60
C LEU A 97 1.11 -0.52 15.39
N ASP A 98 0.17 0.21 15.99
CA ASP A 98 -1.05 -0.37 16.55
C ASP A 98 -2.05 -0.59 15.41
N GLY A 99 -1.78 -1.62 14.63
CA GLY A 99 -2.53 -1.93 13.41
C GLY A 99 -1.61 -2.30 12.27
N ASN A 100 -2.09 -3.24 11.46
CA ASN A 100 -1.36 -3.72 10.30
C ASN A 100 -1.69 -2.84 9.07
N ILE A 101 -0.77 -1.98 8.63
CA ILE A 101 -0.95 -1.18 7.41
C ILE A 101 -0.53 -1.96 6.17
N LYS A 102 -1.27 -1.90 5.07
CA LYS A 102 -0.83 -2.49 3.80
C LYS A 102 0.30 -1.66 3.20
N ILE A 103 1.29 -2.27 2.53
CA ILE A 103 2.39 -1.57 1.86
C ILE A 103 1.88 -0.41 1.00
N ARG A 104 0.85 -0.65 0.18
CA ARG A 104 0.27 0.38 -0.70
C ARG A 104 -0.31 1.58 0.04
N ASN A 105 -0.73 1.40 1.29
CA ASN A 105 -1.30 2.46 2.11
C ASN A 105 -0.20 3.24 2.86
N PHE A 106 1.08 2.86 2.72
CA PHE A 106 2.16 3.46 3.50
C PHE A 106 2.25 4.98 3.28
N GLU A 107 2.09 5.45 2.04
CA GLU A 107 2.02 6.88 1.69
C GLU A 107 0.98 7.65 2.50
N ARG A 108 -0.20 7.04 2.72
CA ARG A 108 -1.30 7.67 3.46
C ARG A 108 -0.88 8.00 4.90
N TYR A 109 -0.11 7.12 5.53
CA TYR A 109 0.28 7.24 6.94
C TYR A 109 1.63 7.94 7.11
N PHE A 110 2.58 7.71 6.21
CA PHE A 110 3.96 8.21 6.27
C PHE A 110 4.40 8.83 4.92
N PRO A 111 3.79 9.94 4.48
CA PRO A 111 4.01 10.49 3.14
C PRO A 111 5.45 10.97 2.90
N GLY A 112 6.10 11.58 3.89
CA GLY A 112 7.49 12.03 3.77
C GLY A 112 8.46 10.86 3.62
N LEU A 113 8.32 9.83 4.47
CA LEU A 113 9.12 8.61 4.36
C LEU A 113 8.84 7.86 3.06
N TYR A 114 7.58 7.84 2.61
CA TYR A 114 7.23 7.26 1.32
C TYR A 114 7.93 7.98 0.16
N ALA A 115 7.98 9.31 0.17
CA ALA A 115 8.72 10.10 -0.82
C ALA A 115 10.20 9.69 -0.88
N ASP A 116 10.84 9.52 0.28
CA ASP A 116 12.22 9.02 0.38
C ASP A 116 12.34 7.60 -0.18
N LEU A 117 11.42 6.70 0.17
CA LEU A 117 11.42 5.30 -0.30
C LEU A 117 11.27 5.19 -1.81
N ILE A 118 10.55 6.11 -2.46
CA ILE A 118 10.33 6.11 -3.91
C ILE A 118 11.31 6.97 -4.70
N ALA A 119 12.27 7.64 -4.03
CA ALA A 119 13.28 8.46 -4.70
C ALA A 119 14.09 7.66 -5.75
N ASN A 120 14.65 8.34 -6.74
CA ASN A 120 15.29 7.68 -7.89
C ASN A 120 16.58 6.93 -7.55
N ASP A 121 17.21 7.24 -6.44
CA ASP A 121 18.42 6.62 -5.90
C ASP A 121 18.14 5.69 -4.73
N SER A 122 16.87 5.44 -4.40
CA SER A 122 16.46 4.43 -3.43
C SER A 122 16.41 3.06 -4.06
N ALA A 123 16.80 2.04 -3.29
CA ALA A 123 16.86 0.67 -3.76
C ALA A 123 16.45 -0.34 -2.69
N ALA A 124 15.67 -1.33 -3.13
CA ALA A 124 15.11 -2.35 -2.26
C ALA A 124 15.97 -3.62 -2.24
N ALA A 125 16.05 -4.25 -1.07
CA ALA A 125 16.90 -5.41 -0.81
C ALA A 125 16.23 -6.38 0.18
N VAL A 126 16.62 -7.66 0.15
CA VAL A 126 16.34 -8.61 1.24
C VAL A 126 17.61 -8.81 2.05
N ILE A 127 17.59 -8.32 3.28
CA ILE A 127 18.66 -8.53 4.23
C ILE A 127 18.44 -9.90 4.85
N ARG A 128 19.31 -10.87 4.53
CA ARG A 128 19.27 -12.17 5.18
C ARG A 128 19.78 -12.01 6.61
N SER A 129 18.88 -11.97 7.58
CA SER A 129 19.23 -11.88 9.00
C SER A 129 18.71 -13.10 9.76
N TYR A 130 19.25 -13.32 10.95
CA TYR A 130 18.76 -14.35 11.87
C TYR A 130 17.78 -13.68 12.85
N PRO A 131 16.61 -14.28 13.15
CA PRO A 131 16.15 -15.61 12.74
C PRO A 131 15.47 -15.67 11.36
N ARG A 132 15.18 -14.53 10.71
CA ARG A 132 14.44 -14.47 9.42
C ARG A 132 14.95 -13.35 8.53
N ASP A 133 14.81 -13.54 7.23
CA ASP A 133 15.11 -12.54 6.20
C ASP A 133 14.16 -11.34 6.32
N GLN A 134 14.68 -10.14 6.03
CA GLN A 134 13.98 -8.86 6.24
C GLN A 134 14.03 -8.03 4.97
N PHE A 135 12.91 -7.40 4.60
CA PHE A 135 12.89 -6.41 3.52
C PHE A 135 13.45 -5.09 4.04
N ALA A 136 14.38 -4.52 3.29
CA ALA A 136 14.90 -3.20 3.58
C ALA A 136 15.03 -2.38 2.31
N VAL A 137 14.90 -1.07 2.47
CA VAL A 137 15.12 -0.09 1.41
C VAL A 137 16.28 0.79 1.84
N GLY A 138 17.35 0.79 1.06
CA GLY A 138 18.44 1.75 1.16
C GLY A 138 18.01 3.04 0.47
N ILE A 139 18.16 4.16 1.15
CA ILE A 139 17.85 5.51 0.69
C ILE A 139 19.15 6.28 0.70
N ARG A 140 19.58 6.75 -0.48
CA ARG A 140 20.81 7.51 -0.60
C ARG A 140 20.53 9.00 -0.37
N SER A 141 21.25 9.62 0.57
CA SER A 141 21.18 11.06 0.80
C SER A 141 22.53 11.67 0.41
N GLY A 142 22.66 12.06 -0.86
CA GLY A 142 23.91 12.63 -1.38
C GLY A 142 25.13 11.69 -1.33
N GLN A 143 26.34 12.25 -1.26
CA GLN A 143 27.60 11.49 -1.38
C GLN A 143 28.08 10.79 -0.10
N ALA A 144 27.45 10.97 1.08
CA ALA A 144 28.05 10.51 2.33
C ALA A 144 27.15 9.77 3.34
N SER A 145 25.81 9.92 3.32
CA SER A 145 24.93 9.20 4.25
C SER A 145 23.96 8.28 3.53
N GLU A 146 23.93 7.03 3.98
CA GLU A 146 23.03 5.98 3.52
C GLU A 146 22.08 5.65 4.68
N ARG A 147 20.79 5.90 4.48
CA ARG A 147 19.75 5.56 5.45
C ARG A 147 19.09 4.26 5.04
N TRP A 148 18.86 3.36 5.98
CA TRP A 148 18.15 2.11 5.73
C TRP A 148 16.81 2.09 6.43
N VAL A 149 15.77 1.68 5.71
CA VAL A 149 14.44 1.46 6.27
C VAL A 149 14.12 -0.02 6.18
N ARG A 150 13.98 -0.66 7.34
CA ARG A 150 13.66 -2.09 7.47
C ARG A 150 12.19 -2.26 7.83
N PHE A 151 11.48 -3.12 7.11
CA PHE A 151 10.06 -3.39 7.35
C PHE A 151 9.85 -4.72 8.06
N PHE A 152 8.97 -4.71 9.07
CA PHE A 152 8.49 -5.89 9.76
C PHE A 152 7.08 -6.20 9.25
N PHE A 153 6.86 -7.38 8.66
CA PHE A 153 5.57 -7.79 8.10
C PHE A 153 4.88 -8.86 8.95
N THR A 154 3.56 -8.98 8.80
CA THR A 154 2.77 -10.05 9.44
C THR A 154 3.07 -11.44 8.87
N ASN A 155 3.47 -11.53 7.61
CA ASN A 155 3.66 -12.81 6.92
C ASN A 155 5.12 -13.23 7.03
N ASP A 156 5.32 -14.53 7.24
CA ASP A 156 6.63 -15.13 7.51
C ASP A 156 7.52 -15.29 6.27
N ASP A 157 6.98 -15.11 5.04
CA ASP A 157 7.70 -15.28 3.78
C ASP A 157 8.01 -13.93 3.09
N PRO A 158 9.26 -13.42 3.18
CA PRO A 158 9.68 -12.17 2.55
C PRO A 158 9.83 -12.28 1.03
N THR A 159 9.71 -13.48 0.44
CA THR A 159 9.73 -13.68 -1.01
C THR A 159 8.35 -13.54 -1.65
N CYS A 160 7.28 -13.47 -0.85
CA CYS A 160 5.90 -13.25 -1.28
C CYS A 160 5.39 -11.83 -0.99
N LEU A 161 6.29 -10.87 -0.78
CA LEU A 161 5.90 -9.48 -0.55
C LEU A 161 5.12 -8.93 -1.74
N ASN A 162 4.04 -8.22 -1.46
CA ASN A 162 3.25 -7.53 -2.47
C ASN A 162 2.55 -6.33 -1.82
N MET A 163 1.82 -5.55 -2.61
CA MET A 163 1.19 -4.32 -2.16
C MET A 163 0.18 -4.50 -0.99
N HIS A 164 -0.30 -5.72 -0.75
CA HIS A 164 -1.22 -6.08 0.34
C HIS A 164 -0.51 -6.67 1.56
N SER A 165 0.81 -6.90 1.49
CA SER A 165 1.60 -7.28 2.66
C SER A 165 1.39 -6.25 3.76
N ARG A 166 1.12 -6.75 4.96
CA ARG A 166 0.80 -5.95 6.13
C ARG A 166 2.07 -5.66 6.91
N ILE A 167 2.41 -4.39 7.04
CA ILE A 167 3.51 -3.86 7.85
C ILE A 167 3.00 -3.74 9.29
N GLN A 168 3.71 -4.38 10.23
CA GLN A 168 3.53 -4.28 11.68
C GLN A 168 4.40 -3.20 12.32
N GLY A 169 5.50 -2.87 11.66
CA GLY A 169 6.42 -1.85 12.11
C GLY A 169 7.54 -1.67 11.10
N PHE A 170 8.35 -0.65 11.33
CA PHE A 170 9.56 -0.44 10.56
C PHE A 170 10.63 0.22 11.42
N GLU A 171 11.88 0.04 11.04
CA GLU A 171 13.04 0.63 11.72
C GLU A 171 13.87 1.41 10.71
N ILE A 172 14.42 2.54 11.16
CA ILE A 172 15.28 3.42 10.39
C ILE A 172 16.64 3.52 11.08
N THR A 173 17.72 3.30 10.33
CA THR A 173 19.10 3.38 10.81
C THR A 173 19.99 4.19 9.86
N GLU A 174 21.01 4.86 10.43
CA GLU A 174 22.15 5.38 9.67
C GLU A 174 23.11 4.22 9.37
N GLY A 175 23.36 3.95 8.10
CA GLY A 175 24.14 2.82 7.61
C GLY A 175 23.37 1.50 7.57
N PRO A 176 23.94 0.47 6.91
CA PRO A 176 23.29 -0.82 6.76
C PRO A 176 23.00 -1.44 8.13
N PRO A 177 21.81 -2.02 8.32
CA PRO A 177 21.45 -2.58 9.61
C PRO A 177 22.46 -3.66 9.98
N ARG A 178 22.89 -3.66 11.24
CA ARG A 178 23.85 -4.65 11.75
C ARG A 178 23.29 -6.04 11.47
N THR A 179 23.92 -6.79 10.57
CA THR A 179 23.68 -8.23 10.45
C THR A 179 23.95 -8.81 11.83
N ILE A 180 22.90 -9.25 12.51
CA ILE A 180 23.06 -10.13 13.66
C ILE A 180 23.74 -11.35 13.07
N ALA A 181 25.05 -11.46 13.27
CA ALA A 181 25.79 -12.67 12.95
C ALA A 181 25.08 -13.80 13.70
N GLY A 182 24.29 -14.57 12.96
CA GLY A 182 23.83 -15.85 13.45
C GLY A 182 25.04 -16.74 13.69
N PRO A 183 24.85 -17.92 14.29
CA PRO A 183 25.92 -18.93 14.38
C PRO A 183 26.53 -19.25 13.00
N ASP A 184 25.81 -18.97 11.92
CA ASP A 184 26.27 -19.04 10.54
C ASP A 184 26.75 -17.66 10.04
N LYS A 185 28.07 -17.47 9.95
CA LYS A 185 28.75 -16.23 9.51
C LYS A 185 28.59 -15.92 8.01
N THR A 186 27.79 -16.71 7.28
CA THR A 186 27.67 -16.63 5.81
C THR A 186 26.49 -15.78 5.32
N LYS A 187 25.61 -15.28 6.20
CA LYS A 187 24.44 -14.49 5.80
C LYS A 187 24.85 -13.11 5.26
N LYS A 188 24.74 -12.95 3.93
CA LYS A 188 25.01 -11.71 3.17
C LYS A 188 23.72 -10.89 3.00
N ILE A 189 23.86 -9.59 2.72
CA ILE A 189 22.77 -8.82 2.08
C ILE A 189 22.61 -9.40 0.67
N VAL A 190 21.39 -9.81 0.31
CA VAL A 190 21.09 -10.36 -1.02
C VAL A 190 20.01 -9.49 -1.67
N GLY A 191 20.05 -9.29 -2.97
CA GLY A 191 18.91 -8.69 -3.65
C GLY A 191 17.66 -9.56 -3.46
N CYS A 192 16.47 -8.98 -3.52
CA CYS A 192 15.24 -9.76 -3.38
C CYS A 192 15.09 -10.74 -4.56
N ARG A 193 14.31 -11.82 -4.36
CA ARG A 193 13.77 -12.60 -5.48
C ARG A 193 12.65 -11.80 -6.15
N PHE A 194 12.78 -11.55 -7.44
CA PHE A 194 11.72 -10.94 -8.24
C PHE A 194 11.36 -11.89 -9.38
N ASN A 195 10.09 -12.25 -9.51
CA ASN A 195 9.58 -13.18 -10.55
C ASN A 195 10.32 -14.53 -10.66
N GLY A 196 10.98 -15.00 -9.60
CA GLY A 196 11.66 -16.30 -9.55
C GLY A 196 13.19 -16.27 -9.55
N GLU A 197 13.83 -15.12 -9.72
CA GLU A 197 15.31 -15.02 -9.76
C GLU A 197 15.85 -14.15 -8.61
N LEU A 198 16.90 -14.63 -7.91
CA LEU A 198 17.65 -13.88 -6.88
C LEU A 198 18.63 -12.93 -7.59
N GLY A 199 18.51 -11.62 -7.36
CA GLY A 199 19.57 -10.68 -7.74
C GLY A 199 20.68 -10.63 -6.68
N GLU A 200 21.95 -10.58 -7.11
CA GLU A 200 23.06 -10.13 -6.25
C GLU A 200 23.27 -8.62 -6.41
N PHE A 201 23.80 -7.96 -5.37
CA PHE A 201 24.29 -6.59 -5.52
C PHE A 201 25.53 -6.61 -6.43
N PRO A 202 25.61 -5.71 -7.43
CA PRO A 202 26.80 -5.56 -8.26
C PRO A 202 28.06 -5.34 -7.40
N ALA A 203 29.12 -6.10 -7.70
CA ALA A 203 30.40 -5.97 -7.03
C ALA A 203 31.07 -4.59 -7.27
N ASP A 204 30.62 -3.84 -8.28
CA ASP A 204 31.10 -2.51 -8.64
C ASP A 204 30.39 -1.37 -7.86
N GLY A 205 29.47 -1.70 -6.95
CA GLY A 205 28.72 -0.72 -6.15
C GLY A 205 27.63 0.02 -6.92
N THR A 206 27.33 -0.40 -8.15
CA THR A 206 26.14 0.07 -8.87
C THR A 206 24.88 -0.55 -8.29
N TRP A 207 23.80 0.23 -8.16
CA TRP A 207 22.55 -0.26 -7.60
C TRP A 207 21.64 -0.77 -8.73
N HIS A 208 21.21 -2.03 -8.65
CA HIS A 208 20.17 -2.55 -9.55
C HIS A 208 18.78 -2.13 -9.06
N ARG A 209 18.01 -1.52 -9.95
CA ARG A 209 16.64 -1.08 -9.67
C ARG A 209 15.71 -2.29 -9.56
N ALA A 210 15.27 -2.58 -8.34
CA ALA A 210 14.12 -3.43 -8.09
C ALA A 210 12.81 -2.68 -8.37
N ASP A 211 11.76 -3.39 -8.79
CA ASP A 211 10.40 -2.84 -8.78
C ASP A 211 10.04 -2.46 -7.34
N ASN A 212 9.99 -1.16 -7.08
CA ASN A 212 9.76 -0.64 -5.74
C ASN A 212 8.29 -0.87 -5.37
N TYR A 213 8.02 -1.67 -4.32
CA TYR A 213 6.66 -1.92 -3.82
C TYR A 213 5.91 -0.66 -3.36
N PHE A 214 6.65 0.42 -3.06
CA PHE A 214 6.11 1.74 -2.78
C PHE A 214 5.86 2.57 -4.05
N ARG A 215 6.11 2.06 -5.26
CA ARG A 215 5.66 2.67 -6.51
C ARG A 215 4.50 1.81 -7.08
N PRO A 216 3.24 2.03 -6.67
CA PRO A 216 2.17 1.12 -7.05
C PRO A 216 1.73 1.33 -8.50
N GLY A 217 2.16 0.44 -9.38
CA GLY A 217 1.23 -0.09 -10.39
C GLY A 217 0.24 -1.04 -9.72
N LEU A 218 -0.91 -1.32 -10.35
CA LEU A 218 -1.82 -2.36 -9.86
C LEU A 218 -1.11 -3.73 -9.77
N TYR A 219 -1.23 -4.39 -8.62
CA TYR A 219 -0.76 -5.76 -8.41
C TYR A 219 -1.90 -6.74 -8.65
N PHE A 220 -1.57 -7.94 -9.12
CA PHE A 220 -2.53 -9.04 -9.23
C PHE A 220 -1.99 -10.27 -8.51
N SER A 221 -2.82 -10.91 -7.68
CA SER A 221 -2.42 -12.06 -6.84
C SER A 221 -2.12 -13.34 -7.61
N GLU A 222 -2.44 -13.35 -8.90
CA GLU A 222 -2.13 -14.43 -9.84
C GLU A 222 -1.69 -13.83 -11.18
N ARG A 223 -1.00 -14.65 -11.97
CA ARG A 223 -0.65 -14.29 -13.34
C ARG A 223 -1.92 -14.12 -14.17
N LEU A 224 -2.09 -12.92 -14.72
CA LEU A 224 -3.23 -12.65 -15.59
C LEU A 224 -3.12 -13.39 -16.92
N ILE A 225 -4.28 -13.84 -17.41
CA ILE A 225 -4.40 -14.55 -18.68
C ILE A 225 -4.67 -13.52 -19.79
N PRO A 226 -3.87 -13.48 -20.86
CA PRO A 226 -4.17 -12.65 -22.02
C PRO A 226 -5.52 -13.00 -22.67
N ARG A 227 -6.28 -11.99 -23.04
CA ARG A 227 -7.55 -12.13 -23.76
C ARG A 227 -7.28 -12.28 -25.26
N ARG A 228 -7.88 -13.29 -25.90
CA ARG A 228 -7.66 -13.58 -27.34
C ARG A 228 -8.31 -12.56 -28.27
N GLY A 229 -9.40 -11.93 -27.84
CA GLY A 229 -10.17 -10.99 -28.63
C GLY A 229 -11.19 -10.24 -27.77
N THR A 230 -11.72 -9.15 -28.30
CA THR A 230 -12.73 -8.33 -27.62
C THR A 230 -13.90 -8.13 -28.56
N ASP A 231 -15.07 -8.60 -28.16
CA ASP A 231 -16.28 -8.58 -28.98
C ASP A 231 -17.33 -7.62 -28.42
N ILE A 232 -17.28 -7.34 -27.11
CA ILE A 232 -18.25 -6.53 -26.39
C ILE A 232 -17.59 -5.69 -25.31
N VAL A 233 -18.24 -4.59 -24.97
CA VAL A 233 -17.96 -3.76 -23.79
C VAL A 233 -19.15 -3.89 -22.85
N VAL A 234 -18.89 -4.21 -21.59
CA VAL A 234 -19.92 -4.38 -20.56
C VAL A 234 -19.84 -3.23 -19.56
N ILE A 235 -20.97 -2.56 -19.34
CA ILE A 235 -21.09 -1.44 -18.42
C ILE A 235 -21.61 -1.93 -17.06
N HIS A 236 -20.93 -1.50 -16.01
CA HIS A 236 -21.18 -1.87 -14.62
C HIS A 236 -21.38 -0.65 -13.72
N HIS A 237 -21.96 -0.89 -12.56
CA HIS A 237 -21.80 -0.01 -11.40
C HIS A 237 -21.02 -0.74 -10.31
N ALA A 238 -20.39 -0.01 -9.40
CA ALA A 238 -19.65 -0.63 -8.30
C ALA A 238 -20.59 -1.22 -7.22
N ALA A 239 -21.86 -0.80 -7.17
CA ALA A 239 -22.79 -1.09 -6.07
C ALA A 239 -22.22 -0.66 -4.70
N MET A 240 -21.48 0.44 -4.71
CA MET A 240 -20.74 0.98 -3.57
C MET A 240 -20.86 2.51 -3.54
N PRO A 241 -20.58 3.19 -2.40
CA PRO A 241 -20.63 4.65 -2.33
C PRO A 241 -19.75 5.33 -3.40
N ILE A 242 -20.15 6.51 -3.88
CA ILE A 242 -19.38 7.29 -4.87
C ILE A 242 -17.96 7.66 -4.41
N THR A 243 -17.68 7.62 -3.11
CA THR A 243 -16.37 7.89 -2.49
C THR A 243 -15.41 6.69 -2.57
N THR A 244 -15.87 5.56 -3.08
CA THR A 244 -15.06 4.33 -3.19
C THR A 244 -13.90 4.55 -4.14
N SER A 245 -12.68 4.30 -3.68
CA SER A 245 -11.49 4.38 -4.52
C SER A 245 -11.31 3.12 -5.38
N ARG A 246 -10.45 3.20 -6.41
CA ARG A 246 -10.00 2.00 -7.15
C ARG A 246 -9.41 0.95 -6.19
N ASP A 247 -8.71 1.42 -5.17
CA ASP A 247 -7.97 0.57 -4.26
C ASP A 247 -8.91 -0.17 -3.30
N ASP A 248 -10.06 0.41 -2.95
CA ASP A 248 -11.12 -0.26 -2.20
C ASP A 248 -11.73 -1.41 -3.02
N ILE A 249 -12.00 -1.17 -4.31
CA ILE A 249 -12.51 -2.20 -5.24
C ILE A 249 -11.47 -3.33 -5.42
N GLN A 250 -10.20 -2.97 -5.59
CA GLN A 250 -9.10 -3.93 -5.65
C GLN A 250 -9.06 -4.83 -4.41
N ASP A 251 -9.15 -4.24 -3.22
CA ASP A 251 -9.13 -4.97 -1.95
C ASP A 251 -10.34 -5.89 -1.79
N LEU A 252 -11.53 -5.40 -2.13
CA LEU A 252 -12.75 -6.19 -2.07
C LEU A 252 -12.65 -7.41 -3.00
N HIS A 253 -12.22 -7.22 -4.24
CA HIS A 253 -12.11 -8.32 -5.19
C HIS A 253 -11.06 -9.36 -4.79
N LEU A 254 -9.95 -8.94 -4.18
CA LEU A 254 -8.98 -9.87 -3.59
C LEU A 254 -9.58 -10.63 -2.41
N SER A 255 -10.36 -9.97 -1.54
CA SER A 255 -11.06 -10.65 -0.45
C SER A 255 -12.09 -11.67 -0.95
N ASN A 256 -12.61 -11.49 -2.17
CA ASN A 256 -13.46 -12.45 -2.87
C ASN A 256 -12.66 -13.58 -3.55
N GLY A 257 -11.34 -13.61 -3.41
CA GLY A 257 -10.46 -14.62 -4.01
C GLY A 257 -10.11 -14.38 -5.47
N TRP A 258 -10.36 -13.18 -6.02
CA TRP A 258 -10.00 -12.85 -7.40
C TRP A 258 -8.58 -12.32 -7.47
N ALA A 259 -7.99 -12.24 -8.66
CA ALA A 259 -6.62 -11.71 -8.81
C ALA A 259 -6.45 -10.25 -8.35
N GLY A 260 -7.54 -9.49 -8.22
CA GLY A 260 -7.53 -8.03 -8.13
C GLY A 260 -8.77 -7.44 -8.75
N VAL A 261 -8.74 -6.14 -9.03
CA VAL A 261 -9.81 -5.42 -9.71
C VAL A 261 -10.21 -6.17 -10.99
N GLY A 262 -11.52 -6.41 -11.11
CA GLY A 262 -12.10 -7.27 -12.15
C GLY A 262 -12.45 -6.51 -13.41
N TYR A 263 -12.57 -5.19 -13.29
CA TYR A 263 -12.87 -4.25 -14.36
C TYR A 263 -11.59 -3.75 -15.03
N HIS A 264 -11.70 -3.34 -16.28
CA HIS A 264 -10.56 -2.82 -17.05
C HIS A 264 -10.43 -1.30 -16.88
N LYS A 265 -11.56 -0.60 -16.76
CA LYS A 265 -11.63 0.84 -16.54
C LYS A 265 -12.62 1.18 -15.44
N LEU A 266 -12.31 2.22 -14.67
CA LEU A 266 -13.15 2.75 -13.62
C LEU A 266 -13.43 4.22 -13.90
N VAL A 267 -14.70 4.65 -13.79
CA VAL A 267 -15.13 6.04 -13.99
C VAL A 267 -15.72 6.58 -12.69
N PHE A 268 -15.08 7.59 -12.11
CA PHE A 268 -15.47 8.18 -10.83
C PHE A 268 -16.52 9.29 -11.01
N ALA A 269 -17.14 9.68 -9.89
CA ALA A 269 -18.21 10.68 -9.90
C ALA A 269 -17.76 12.06 -10.42
N ASP A 270 -16.48 12.40 -10.31
CA ASP A 270 -15.92 13.63 -10.87
C ASP A 270 -15.60 13.54 -12.38
N GLY A 271 -15.84 12.39 -13.00
CA GLY A 271 -15.53 12.10 -14.40
C GLY A 271 -14.11 11.62 -14.65
N SER A 272 -13.26 11.52 -13.63
CA SER A 272 -11.92 10.94 -13.78
C SER A 272 -12.00 9.45 -14.13
N VAL A 273 -11.02 8.99 -14.91
CA VAL A 273 -10.90 7.59 -15.33
C VAL A 273 -9.61 7.00 -14.78
N ALA A 274 -9.69 5.82 -14.19
CA ALA A 274 -8.52 5.05 -13.80
C ALA A 274 -8.48 3.70 -14.52
N ASP A 275 -7.26 3.26 -14.83
CA ASP A 275 -7.01 1.89 -15.25
C ASP A 275 -7.22 0.92 -14.09
N GLY A 276 -7.91 -0.16 -14.40
CA GLY A 276 -8.01 -1.37 -13.59
C GLY A 276 -7.13 -2.48 -14.19
N ARG A 277 -7.73 -3.64 -14.44
CA ARG A 277 -7.04 -4.74 -15.10
C ARG A 277 -6.54 -4.30 -16.50
N PRO A 278 -5.28 -4.62 -16.88
CA PRO A 278 -4.76 -4.26 -18.20
C PRO A 278 -5.71 -4.72 -19.30
N GLU A 279 -5.99 -3.85 -20.27
CA GLU A 279 -7.04 -4.08 -21.27
C GLU A 279 -6.85 -5.38 -22.05
N GLN A 280 -5.60 -5.84 -22.24
CA GLN A 280 -5.29 -7.07 -22.98
C GLN A 280 -5.49 -8.35 -22.17
N MET A 281 -5.87 -8.26 -20.89
CA MET A 281 -6.03 -9.42 -20.00
C MET A 281 -7.52 -9.76 -19.83
N VAL A 282 -7.82 -11.03 -19.54
CA VAL A 282 -9.18 -11.50 -19.25
C VAL A 282 -9.70 -10.82 -17.98
N GLY A 283 -10.90 -10.26 -18.00
CA GLY A 283 -11.54 -9.60 -16.84
C GLY A 283 -12.04 -10.57 -15.76
N ALA A 284 -12.59 -10.01 -14.69
CA ALA A 284 -13.37 -10.74 -13.68
C ALA A 284 -14.61 -9.91 -13.30
N HIS A 285 -15.48 -9.65 -14.28
CA HIS A 285 -16.62 -8.74 -14.10
C HIS A 285 -17.95 -9.29 -14.63
N ALA A 286 -17.95 -10.22 -15.59
CA ALA A 286 -19.17 -10.80 -16.15
C ALA A 286 -18.97 -12.29 -16.42
N PHE A 287 -19.67 -13.13 -15.66
CA PHE A 287 -19.58 -14.58 -15.79
C PHE A 287 -19.93 -15.04 -17.20
N GLY A 288 -19.14 -15.95 -17.77
CA GLY A 288 -19.28 -16.41 -19.17
C GLY A 288 -18.79 -15.44 -20.24
N ALA A 289 -18.59 -14.15 -19.94
CA ALA A 289 -18.19 -13.14 -20.93
C ALA A 289 -16.76 -12.58 -20.76
N ASN A 290 -16.14 -12.74 -19.59
CA ASN A 290 -14.80 -12.19 -19.27
C ASN A 290 -13.72 -12.42 -20.35
N ARG A 291 -13.76 -13.55 -21.05
CA ARG A 291 -12.78 -13.94 -22.08
C ARG A 291 -12.95 -13.22 -23.43
N ARG A 292 -14.03 -12.46 -23.61
CA ARG A 292 -14.38 -11.77 -24.86
C ARG A 292 -14.82 -10.32 -24.63
N SER A 293 -14.70 -9.80 -23.41
CA SER A 293 -15.25 -8.50 -23.05
C SER A 293 -14.26 -7.59 -22.34
N LEU A 294 -14.47 -6.30 -22.55
CA LEU A 294 -13.99 -5.25 -21.64
C LEU A 294 -15.10 -4.90 -20.65
N GLY A 295 -14.69 -4.43 -19.48
CA GLY A 295 -15.57 -4.09 -18.37
C GLY A 295 -15.27 -2.68 -17.91
N ILE A 296 -16.25 -1.79 -18.03
CA ILE A 296 -16.18 -0.43 -17.52
C ILE A 296 -17.10 -0.36 -16.31
N VAL A 297 -16.57 0.02 -15.15
CA VAL A 297 -17.37 0.25 -13.95
C VAL A 297 -17.48 1.74 -13.68
N LEU A 298 -18.71 2.21 -13.46
CA LEU A 298 -18.97 3.54 -12.93
C LEU A 298 -19.08 3.41 -11.40
N VAL A 299 -18.27 4.17 -10.66
CA VAL A 299 -18.23 4.11 -9.19
C VAL A 299 -19.48 4.78 -8.62
N GLY A 300 -20.28 4.02 -7.88
CA GLY A 300 -21.56 4.44 -7.31
C GLY A 300 -22.53 3.26 -7.15
N ASP A 301 -23.60 3.49 -6.41
CA ASP A 301 -24.72 2.55 -6.26
C ASP A 301 -25.95 3.06 -7.01
N PHE A 302 -25.98 2.79 -8.31
CA PHE A 302 -27.12 3.19 -9.14
C PHE A 302 -28.38 2.34 -9.00
N ASN A 303 -28.49 1.51 -7.96
CA ASN A 303 -29.80 1.06 -7.48
C ASN A 303 -30.46 2.11 -6.57
N ARG A 304 -29.68 3.05 -6.03
CA ARG A 304 -30.10 4.04 -5.03
C ARG A 304 -30.05 5.47 -5.55
N GLU A 305 -29.10 5.78 -6.43
CA GLU A 305 -28.94 7.12 -7.01
C GLU A 305 -28.70 7.07 -8.53
N ARG A 306 -28.77 8.21 -9.22
CA ARG A 306 -28.39 8.28 -10.64
C ARG A 306 -26.92 8.68 -10.75
N PRO A 307 -26.15 8.15 -11.72
CA PRO A 307 -24.85 8.71 -12.04
C PRO A 307 -25.04 10.17 -12.47
N ASN A 308 -24.14 11.05 -12.05
CA ASN A 308 -24.21 12.45 -12.45
C ASN A 308 -23.82 12.64 -13.92
N SER A 309 -24.12 13.81 -14.48
CA SER A 309 -23.92 14.09 -15.90
C SER A 309 -22.45 14.00 -16.33
N VAL A 310 -21.51 14.40 -15.46
CA VAL A 310 -20.06 14.40 -15.75
C VAL A 310 -19.54 12.97 -15.83
N GLN A 311 -19.93 12.13 -14.88
CA GLN A 311 -19.61 10.71 -14.87
C GLN A 311 -20.18 9.97 -16.09
N LEU A 312 -21.44 10.26 -16.47
CA LEU A 312 -22.07 9.68 -17.67
C LEU A 312 -21.37 10.09 -18.96
N GLU A 313 -20.99 11.36 -19.09
CA GLU A 313 -20.28 11.87 -20.26
C GLU A 313 -18.90 11.21 -20.40
N SER A 314 -18.15 11.15 -19.30
CA SER A 314 -16.84 10.50 -19.27
C SER A 314 -16.94 9.01 -19.62
N ALA A 315 -17.94 8.31 -19.08
CA ALA A 315 -18.18 6.91 -19.42
C ALA A 315 -18.54 6.72 -20.91
N ALA A 316 -19.32 7.62 -21.50
CA ALA A 316 -19.66 7.56 -22.92
C ALA A 316 -18.44 7.77 -23.82
N ARG A 317 -17.61 8.78 -23.52
CA ARG A 317 -16.35 9.06 -24.22
C ARG A 317 -15.37 7.90 -24.15
N LEU A 318 -15.12 7.40 -22.94
CA LEU A 318 -14.27 6.23 -22.73
C LEU A 318 -14.79 5.01 -23.49
N THR A 319 -16.11 4.79 -23.47
CA THR A 319 -16.72 3.69 -24.22
C THR A 319 -16.47 3.85 -25.72
N LEU A 320 -16.62 5.06 -26.27
CA LEU A 320 -16.33 5.33 -27.67
C LEU A 320 -14.87 5.08 -28.04
N GLU A 321 -13.93 5.51 -27.20
CA GLU A 321 -12.51 5.26 -27.41
C GLU A 321 -12.21 3.76 -27.51
N LEU A 322 -12.81 2.95 -26.62
CA LEU A 322 -12.67 1.50 -26.65
C LEU A 322 -13.36 0.88 -27.88
N LEU A 323 -14.55 1.37 -28.27
CA LEU A 323 -15.20 0.92 -29.50
C LEU A 323 -14.35 1.19 -30.74
N LYS A 324 -13.77 2.41 -30.86
CA LYS A 324 -12.85 2.76 -31.95
C LYS A 324 -11.59 1.88 -31.92
N LYS A 325 -10.97 1.71 -30.75
CA LYS A 325 -9.74 0.90 -30.56
C LYS A 325 -9.93 -0.56 -30.93
N TYR A 326 -11.06 -1.17 -30.55
CA TYR A 326 -11.37 -2.58 -30.80
C TYR A 326 -12.25 -2.81 -32.04
N ARG A 327 -12.54 -1.76 -32.82
CA ARG A 327 -13.38 -1.78 -34.04
C ARG A 327 -14.75 -2.43 -33.81
N LEU A 328 -15.39 -2.04 -32.72
CA LEU A 328 -16.70 -2.55 -32.32
C LEU A 328 -17.81 -1.53 -32.61
N PRO A 329 -18.98 -1.96 -33.09
CA PRO A 329 -20.13 -1.07 -33.24
C PRO A 329 -20.85 -0.87 -31.90
N VAL A 330 -21.71 0.16 -31.79
CA VAL A 330 -22.39 0.55 -30.53
C VAL A 330 -23.26 -0.58 -29.96
N GLU A 331 -23.80 -1.44 -30.82
CA GLU A 331 -24.63 -2.59 -30.45
C GLU A 331 -23.85 -3.63 -29.61
N LYS A 332 -22.52 -3.53 -29.58
CA LYS A 332 -21.65 -4.36 -28.74
C LYS A 332 -21.41 -3.77 -27.35
N VAL A 333 -22.04 -2.65 -27.02
CA VAL A 333 -22.08 -2.11 -25.65
C VAL A 333 -23.30 -2.65 -24.94
N LEU A 334 -23.09 -3.42 -23.89
CA LEU A 334 -24.15 -4.12 -23.15
C LEU A 334 -24.14 -3.71 -21.68
N PRO A 335 -25.31 -3.57 -21.03
CA PRO A 335 -25.36 -3.50 -19.58
C PRO A 335 -25.05 -4.89 -19.01
N HIS A 336 -24.49 -4.98 -17.79
CA HIS A 336 -24.19 -6.28 -17.17
C HIS A 336 -25.40 -7.22 -17.10
N ARG A 337 -26.60 -6.69 -16.79
CA ARG A 337 -27.86 -7.45 -16.79
C ARG A 337 -28.26 -8.09 -18.13
N ALA A 338 -27.71 -7.61 -19.25
CA ALA A 338 -27.92 -8.24 -20.56
C ALA A 338 -26.96 -9.42 -20.81
N VAL A 339 -25.92 -9.56 -19.98
CA VAL A 339 -24.92 -10.63 -20.05
C VAL A 339 -25.17 -11.71 -18.99
N ASN A 340 -25.54 -11.30 -17.78
CA ASN A 340 -25.94 -12.20 -16.70
C ASN A 340 -27.35 -11.81 -16.23
N THR A 341 -28.28 -12.76 -16.15
CA THR A 341 -29.69 -12.46 -15.83
C THR A 341 -29.92 -12.17 -14.35
N ASP A 342 -29.03 -12.65 -13.48
CA ASP A 342 -29.19 -12.58 -12.02
C ASP A 342 -28.49 -11.34 -11.43
N THR A 343 -28.66 -10.18 -12.06
CA THR A 343 -28.10 -8.91 -11.58
C THR A 343 -28.89 -7.69 -12.04
N ASP A 344 -29.02 -6.70 -11.16
CA ASP A 344 -29.56 -5.38 -11.49
C ASP A 344 -28.51 -4.45 -12.15
N CYS A 345 -27.25 -4.85 -12.19
CA CYS A 345 -26.11 -4.07 -12.71
C CYS A 345 -26.32 -3.64 -14.19
N PRO A 346 -26.06 -2.37 -14.59
CA PRO A 346 -25.39 -1.29 -13.86
C PRO A 346 -26.28 -0.47 -12.91
N GLY A 347 -27.37 -1.04 -12.41
CA GLY A 347 -28.26 -0.43 -11.42
C GLY A 347 -29.59 0.02 -12.01
N ARG A 348 -30.68 -0.11 -11.24
CA ARG A 348 -32.05 0.18 -11.70
C ARG A 348 -32.28 1.64 -12.13
N LEU A 349 -31.51 2.58 -11.57
CA LEU A 349 -31.58 4.01 -11.89
C LEU A 349 -30.55 4.45 -12.93
N PHE A 350 -29.72 3.53 -13.44
CA PHE A 350 -28.77 3.85 -14.50
C PHE A 350 -29.51 4.21 -15.80
N PRO A 351 -29.30 5.42 -16.37
CA PRO A 351 -30.07 5.90 -17.50
C PRO A 351 -29.53 5.34 -18.82
N TRP A 352 -29.80 4.06 -19.11
CA TRP A 352 -29.24 3.35 -20.26
C TRP A 352 -29.49 4.06 -21.61
N ALA A 353 -30.73 4.51 -21.84
CA ALA A 353 -31.08 5.21 -23.08
C ALA A 353 -30.31 6.53 -23.25
N GLU A 354 -30.14 7.29 -22.18
CA GLU A 354 -29.37 8.54 -22.18
C GLU A 354 -27.89 8.27 -22.42
N PHE A 355 -27.32 7.25 -21.77
CA PHE A 355 -25.94 6.82 -21.99
C PHE A 355 -25.68 6.45 -23.45
N VAL A 356 -26.56 5.66 -24.07
CA VAL A 356 -26.46 5.30 -25.50
C VAL A 356 -26.62 6.54 -26.41
N GLN A 357 -27.49 7.49 -26.04
CA GLN A 357 -27.63 8.75 -26.79
C GLN A 357 -26.34 9.58 -26.73
N ARG A 358 -25.72 9.74 -25.56
CA ARG A 358 -24.44 10.44 -25.39
C ARG A 358 -23.33 9.78 -26.21
N LEU A 359 -23.23 8.44 -26.13
CA LEU A 359 -22.28 7.67 -26.93
C LEU A 359 -22.45 7.88 -28.44
N ARG A 360 -23.70 7.89 -28.93
CA ARG A 360 -24.01 8.13 -30.35
C ARG A 360 -23.76 9.57 -30.78
N ARG A 361 -23.86 10.54 -29.87
CA ARG A 361 -23.51 11.94 -30.15
C ARG A 361 -22.02 12.08 -30.35
N GLU A 362 -21.23 11.56 -29.42
CA GLU A 362 -19.76 11.55 -29.48
C GLU A 362 -19.19 10.83 -30.71
N MET A 363 -19.95 9.90 -31.33
CA MET A 363 -19.55 9.27 -32.60
C MET A 363 -19.66 10.17 -33.83
N LYS A 364 -20.51 11.19 -33.78
CA LYS A 364 -20.76 12.10 -34.90
C LYS A 364 -19.84 13.33 -34.88
N GLU A 365 -19.27 13.61 -33.72
CA GLU A 365 -18.18 14.56 -33.49
C GLU A 365 -16.84 13.90 -33.84
#